data_AF-A0A0F3IHS3-F1
#
_entry.id   AF-A0A0F3IHS3-F1
#
_cell.length_a   1.000
_cell.length_b   1.000
_cell.length_c   1.000
_cell.angle_alpha   90.00
_cell.angle_beta   90.00
_cell.angle_gamma   90.00
#
_symmetry.space_group_name_H-M   'P 1'
#
loop_
_entity.id
_entity.type
_entity.pdbx_description
1 polymer ?
#
loop_
_entity_poly.entity_id
_entity_poly.type
_entity_poly.pdbx_seq_one_letter_code
_entity_poly.pdbx_strand_id
1 'polypeptide(L)'
;MSEVFDYEDTLFNEVTLTLYGKQEVVKMMAANLLWRPIGDALQFVWVISSRGSIVLMCSDLTVAPALIVELYCRRVRIEILFDTLKKRARCVLFPFLEHLSAPSFAPPHVEPQLEGRKS
;
A
#
# COMPACT_ATOMS: atom_id res chain seq x y z
N MET A 1 29.47 -12.39 14.44
CA MET A 1 28.15 -11.74 14.24
C MET A 1 27.42 -12.36 13.05
N SER A 2 27.53 -13.67 12.88
CA SER A 2 26.95 -14.45 11.77
C SER A 2 26.33 -15.76 12.25
N GLU A 3 26.40 -16.07 13.55
CA GLU A 3 26.09 -17.38 14.11
C GLU A 3 24.65 -17.51 14.66
N VAL A 4 23.86 -16.43 14.65
CA VAL A 4 22.46 -16.48 15.13
C VAL A 4 21.54 -17.12 14.09
N PHE A 5 21.87 -16.99 12.80
CA PHE A 5 21.04 -17.49 11.70
C PHE A 5 21.30 -18.96 11.32
N ASP A 6 22.35 -19.60 11.85
CA ASP A 6 22.68 -21.00 11.52
C ASP A 6 21.89 -22.03 12.35
N TYR A 7 21.18 -21.61 13.40
CA TYR A 7 20.32 -22.48 14.21
C TYR A 7 18.83 -22.45 13.78
N GLU A 8 18.53 -21.86 12.63
CA GLU A 8 17.19 -21.32 12.34
C GLU A 8 16.33 -22.13 11.36
N ASP A 9 16.58 -23.43 11.18
CA ASP A 9 15.62 -24.31 10.50
C ASP A 9 14.63 -24.99 11.46
N THR A 10 14.94 -25.08 12.77
CA THR A 10 14.04 -25.70 13.77
C THR A 10 13.11 -24.73 14.48
N LEU A 11 13.44 -23.43 14.49
CA LEU A 11 12.62 -22.40 15.14
C LEU A 11 11.51 -21.85 14.25
N PHE A 12 11.70 -21.95 12.93
CA PHE A 12 10.73 -21.49 11.96
C PHE A 12 9.75 -22.61 11.62
N ASN A 13 8.48 -22.36 11.89
CA ASN A 13 7.41 -23.25 11.46
C ASN A 13 6.98 -22.86 10.05
N GLU A 14 6.92 -23.85 9.16
CA GLU A 14 6.31 -23.68 7.84
C GLU A 14 4.79 -23.70 7.99
N VAL A 15 4.16 -22.60 7.61
CA VAL A 15 2.71 -22.44 7.68
C VAL A 15 2.21 -21.99 6.32
N THR A 16 1.12 -22.61 5.88
CA THR A 16 0.44 -22.19 4.65
C THR A 16 -0.52 -21.06 5.00
N LEU A 17 -0.24 -19.85 4.49
CA LEU A 17 -1.09 -18.67 4.70
C LEU A 17 -1.62 -18.14 3.37
N THR A 18 -2.78 -17.47 3.43
CA THR A 18 -3.38 -16.82 2.26
C THR A 18 -2.89 -15.38 2.13
N LEU A 19 -1.69 -15.21 1.56
CA LEU A 19 -1.11 -13.90 1.30
C LEU A 19 -1.66 -13.34 -0.01
N TYR A 20 -2.23 -12.13 0.03
CA TYR A 20 -2.77 -11.45 -1.16
C TYR A 20 -3.80 -12.25 -1.99
N GLY A 21 -4.48 -13.23 -1.37
CA GLY A 21 -5.47 -14.07 -2.07
C GLY A 21 -4.89 -15.31 -2.75
N LYS A 22 -3.59 -15.56 -2.56
CA LYS A 22 -2.91 -16.79 -2.99
C LYS A 22 -2.42 -17.55 -1.75
N GLN A 23 -2.51 -18.87 -1.78
CA GLN A 23 -1.85 -19.71 -0.77
C GLN A 23 -0.35 -19.73 -1.05
N GLU A 24 0.43 -19.26 -0.09
CA GLU A 24 1.89 -19.31 -0.11
C GLU A 24 2.36 -20.00 1.18
N VAL A 25 3.31 -20.92 1.05
CA VAL A 25 4.00 -21.50 2.20
C VAL A 25 5.03 -20.49 2.66
N VAL A 26 4.96 -20.11 3.93
CA VAL A 26 5.89 -19.17 4.55
C VAL A 26 6.51 -19.77 5.80
N LYS A 27 7.79 -19.46 6.03
CA LYS A 27 8.49 -19.78 7.26
C LYS A 27 8.21 -18.67 8.26
N MET A 28 7.66 -19.01 9.43
CA MET A 28 7.36 -18.05 10.48
C MET A 28 7.97 -18.43 11.82
N MET A 29 8.42 -17.43 12.56
CA MET A 29 8.86 -17.56 13.94
C MET A 29 8.23 -16.44 14.76
N ALA A 30 7.81 -16.75 15.98
CA ALA A 30 7.29 -15.77 16.93
C ALA A 30 8.06 -15.84 18.25
N ALA A 31 8.42 -14.69 18.80
CA ALA A 31 9.04 -14.59 20.11
C ALA A 31 8.52 -13.37 20.86
N ASN A 32 8.34 -13.51 22.17
CA ASN A 32 7.92 -12.42 23.03
C ASN A 32 9.17 -11.77 23.63
N LEU A 33 9.42 -10.51 23.29
CA LEU A 33 10.58 -9.76 23.80
C LEU A 33 10.12 -8.55 24.59
N LEU A 34 10.83 -8.29 25.70
CA LEU A 34 10.61 -7.10 26.51
C LEU A 34 11.13 -5.86 25.77
N TRP A 35 10.23 -4.93 25.46
CA TRP A 35 10.60 -3.67 24.80
C TRP A 35 10.84 -2.59 25.85
N ARG A 36 12.13 -2.33 26.16
CA ARG A 36 12.55 -1.41 27.23
C ARG A 36 11.92 -0.01 27.20
N PRO A 37 11.65 0.62 26.03
CA PRO A 37 10.99 1.93 25.98
C PRO A 37 9.55 1.95 26.52
N ILE A 38 8.82 0.84 26.37
CA ILE A 38 7.41 0.72 26.79
C ILE A 38 7.31 0.00 28.14
N GLY A 39 8.34 -0.77 28.53
CA GLY A 39 8.36 -1.55 29.75
C GLY A 39 7.46 -2.79 29.70
N ASP A 40 6.92 -3.10 28.52
CA ASP A 40 5.98 -4.20 28.30
C ASP A 40 6.53 -5.18 27.26
N ALA A 41 6.00 -6.40 27.28
CA ALA A 41 6.37 -7.45 26.34
C ALA A 41 5.61 -7.26 25.01
N LEU A 42 6.35 -7.30 23.90
CA LEU A 42 5.79 -7.31 22.56
C LEU A 42 6.03 -8.68 21.92
N GLN A 43 5.05 -9.15 21.16
CA GLN A 43 5.22 -10.30 20.29
C GLN A 43 5.87 -9.85 18.98
N PHE A 44 7.09 -10.33 18.74
CA PHE A 44 7.78 -10.17 17.47
C PHE A 44 7.52 -11.40 16.61
N VAL A 45 7.13 -11.17 15.36
CA VAL A 45 6.84 -12.21 14.38
C VAL A 45 7.74 -11.99 13.17
N TRP A 46 8.65 -12.92 12.93
CA TRP A 46 9.49 -12.97 11.74
C TRP A 46 8.80 -13.83 10.70
N VAL A 47 8.73 -13.32 9.48
CA VAL A 47 8.10 -14.02 8.35
C VAL A 47 9.06 -14.01 7.18
N ILE A 48 9.38 -15.18 6.66
CA ILE A 48 10.19 -15.36 5.47
C ILE A 48 9.28 -15.94 4.39
N SER A 49 9.09 -15.15 3.33
CA SER A 49 8.32 -15.53 2.15
C SER A 49 9.21 -15.60 0.91
N SER A 50 8.68 -16.13 -0.20
CA SER A 50 9.35 -16.11 -1.50
C SER A 50 9.68 -14.71 -2.03
N ARG A 51 9.04 -13.67 -1.48
CA ARG A 51 9.19 -12.26 -1.90
C ARG A 51 10.18 -11.50 -1.02
N GLY A 52 10.57 -12.07 0.12
CA GLY A 52 11.43 -11.43 1.11
C GLY A 52 11.02 -11.74 2.54
N SER A 53 11.86 -11.27 3.46
CA SER A 53 11.68 -11.39 4.91
C SER A 53 11.13 -10.09 5.51
N ILE A 54 10.17 -10.20 6.41
CA ILE A 54 9.60 -9.07 7.16
C ILE A 54 9.55 -9.39 8.65
N VAL A 55 9.61 -8.35 9.48
CA VAL A 55 9.41 -8.46 10.93
C VAL A 55 8.18 -7.63 11.29
N LEU A 56 7.24 -8.27 11.97
CA LEU A 56 6.02 -7.66 12.48
C LEU A 56 6.09 -7.62 14.00
N MET A 57 5.46 -6.61 14.59
CA MET A 57 5.35 -6.45 16.03
C MET A 57 3.89 -6.31 16.41
N CYS A 58 3.50 -6.99 17.48
CA CYS A 58 2.17 -6.89 18.08
C CYS A 58 2.30 -6.69 19.58
N SER A 59 1.51 -5.77 20.13
CA SER A 59 1.44 -5.54 21.58
C SER A 59 0.56 -6.54 22.30
N ASP A 60 -0.29 -7.27 21.58
CA ASP A 60 -1.14 -8.30 22.14
C ASP A 60 -0.45 -9.66 22.03
N LEU A 61 -0.12 -10.26 23.18
CA LEU A 61 0.58 -11.53 23.28
C LEU A 61 -0.35 -12.74 23.04
N THR A 62 -1.67 -12.54 23.06
CA THR A 62 -2.68 -13.60 22.90
C THR A 62 -2.96 -13.92 21.43
N VAL A 63 -2.60 -12.99 20.53
CA VAL A 63 -2.86 -13.11 19.11
C VAL A 63 -1.95 -14.17 18.49
N ALA A 64 -2.53 -15.03 17.67
CA ALA A 64 -1.77 -16.01 16.91
C ALA A 64 -0.89 -15.32 15.86
N PRO A 65 0.37 -15.75 15.68
CA PRO A 65 1.30 -15.11 14.74
C PRO A 65 0.78 -15.14 13.30
N ALA A 66 0.10 -16.20 12.90
CA ALA A 66 -0.58 -16.29 11.60
C ALA A 66 -1.58 -15.13 11.37
N LEU A 67 -2.37 -14.80 12.39
CA LEU A 67 -3.35 -13.72 12.31
C LEU A 67 -2.67 -12.34 12.18
N ILE A 68 -1.54 -12.14 12.85
CA ILE A 68 -0.73 -10.90 12.71
C ILE A 68 -0.28 -10.72 11.25
N VAL A 69 0.17 -11.79 10.60
CA VAL A 69 0.56 -11.76 9.18
C VAL A 69 -0.64 -11.47 8.28
N GLU A 70 -1.78 -12.11 8.52
CA GLU A 70 -3.00 -11.87 7.74
C GLU A 70 -3.51 -10.42 7.87
N LEU A 71 -3.48 -9.88 9.09
CA LEU A 71 -3.82 -8.49 9.36
C LEU A 71 -2.86 -7.53 8.64
N TYR A 72 -1.56 -7.82 8.66
CA TYR A 72 -0.58 -7.05 7.89
C TYR A 72 -0.90 -7.07 6.39
N CYS A 73 -1.17 -8.25 5.81
CA CYS A 73 -1.58 -8.35 4.41
C CYS A 73 -2.88 -7.59 4.13
N ARG A 74 -3.85 -7.61 5.06
CA ARG A 74 -5.09 -6.85 4.90
C ARG A 74 -4.84 -5.34 4.91
N ARG A 75 -3.95 -4.84 5.78
CA ARG A 75 -3.54 -3.44 5.80
C ARG A 75 -2.94 -3.02 4.46
N VAL A 76 -1.97 -3.78 3.94
CA VAL A 76 -1.33 -3.47 2.65
C VAL A 76 -2.35 -3.47 1.50
N ARG A 77 -3.32 -4.39 1.49
CA ARG A 77 -4.41 -4.37 0.49
C ARG A 77 -5.22 -3.07 0.54
N ILE A 78 -5.52 -2.57 1.74
CA ILE A 78 -6.26 -1.32 1.90
C ILE A 78 -5.42 -0.14 1.38
N GLU A 79 -4.13 -0.08 1.67
CA GLU A 79 -3.22 0.95 1.16
C GLU A 79 -3.15 0.96 -0.38
N ILE A 80 -3.00 -0.22 -1.01
CA ILE A 80 -2.99 -0.37 -2.46
C ILE A 80 -4.33 0.02 -3.08
N LEU A 81 -5.45 -0.34 -2.45
CA LEU A 81 -6.77 0.06 -2.89
C LEU A 81 -6.93 1.58 -2.88
N PHE A 82 -6.53 2.24 -1.79
CA PHE A 82 -6.57 3.71 -1.70
C PHE A 82 -5.66 4.37 -2.72
N ASP A 83 -4.46 3.84 -2.97
CA ASP A 83 -3.56 4.36 -3.99
C ASP A 83 -4.15 4.23 -5.40
N THR A 84 -4.76 3.08 -5.71
CA THR A 84 -5.44 2.84 -6.99
C THR A 84 -6.63 3.78 -7.17
N LEU A 85 -7.43 3.97 -6.12
CA LEU A 85 -8.56 4.91 -6.12
C LEU A 85 -8.09 6.35 -6.35
N LYS A 86 -7.02 6.79 -5.67
CA LYS A 86 -6.42 8.12 -5.87
C LYS A 86 -5.94 8.31 -7.31
N LYS A 87 -5.26 7.32 -7.88
CA LYS A 87 -4.79 7.36 -9.28
C LYS A 87 -5.95 7.46 -10.27
N ARG A 88 -7.02 6.67 -10.07
CA ARG A 88 -8.23 6.73 -10.90
C ARG A 88 -8.95 8.07 -10.76
N ALA A 89 -9.14 8.55 -9.53
CA ALA A 89 -9.77 9.84 -9.27
C ALA A 89 -8.99 10.97 -9.95
N ARG A 90 -7.66 10.97 -9.86
CA ARG A 90 -6.81 11.95 -10.57
C ARG A 90 -6.96 11.85 -12.09
N CYS A 91 -6.94 10.65 -12.65
CA CYS A 91 -7.09 10.44 -14.10
C CYS A 91 -8.44 10.91 -14.64
N VAL A 92 -9.52 10.80 -13.87
CA VAL A 92 -10.86 11.28 -14.26
C VAL A 92 -11.02 12.78 -14.02
N LEU A 93 -10.57 13.27 -12.86
CA LEU A 93 -10.78 14.65 -12.43
C LEU A 93 -9.87 15.63 -13.19
N PHE A 94 -8.64 15.24 -13.53
CA PHE A 94 -7.68 16.13 -14.17
C PHE A 94 -8.14 16.58 -15.58
N PRO A 95 -8.55 15.68 -16.50
CA PRO A 95 -9.11 16.10 -17.79
C PRO A 95 -10.45 16.84 -17.65
N PHE A 96 -11.25 16.53 -16.63
CA PHE A 96 -12.51 17.22 -16.36
C PHE A 96 -12.28 18.68 -15.93
N LEU A 97 -11.30 18.92 -15.06
CA LEU A 97 -10.90 20.26 -14.66
C LEU A 97 -10.28 21.04 -15.83
N GLU A 98 -9.49 20.40 -16.69
CA GLU A 98 -9.01 21.02 -17.92
C GLU A 98 -10.15 21.41 -18.86
N HIS A 99 -11.15 20.54 -19.04
CA HIS A 99 -12.33 20.85 -19.85
C HIS A 99 -13.17 22.02 -19.29
N LEU A 100 -13.25 22.17 -17.97
CA LEU A 100 -13.90 23.32 -17.33
C LEU A 100 -13.06 24.61 -17.40
N SER A 101 -11.74 24.50 -17.51
CA SER A 101 -10.83 25.63 -17.68
C SER A 101 -10.67 26.07 -19.14
N ALA A 102 -11.12 25.25 -20.10
CA ALA A 102 -11.13 25.60 -21.51
C ALA A 102 -12.13 26.75 -21.73
N PRO A 103 -11.70 27.90 -22.29
CA PRO A 103 -12.60 29.03 -22.51
C PRO A 103 -13.66 28.65 -23.55
N SER A 104 -14.87 28.39 -23.06
CA SER A 104 -16.07 28.30 -23.89
C SER A 104 -16.35 29.68 -24.51
N PHE A 105 -16.21 29.76 -25.83
CA PHE A 105 -16.81 30.76 -26.71
C PHE A 105 -16.24 32.19 -26.64
N ALA A 106 -15.11 32.42 -27.33
CA ALA A 106 -14.95 33.71 -27.98
C ALA A 106 -15.85 33.69 -29.24
N PRO A 107 -16.90 34.53 -29.34
CA PRO A 107 -17.67 34.61 -30.57
C PRO A 107 -16.74 35.05 -31.72
N PRO A 108 -16.95 34.58 -32.96
CA PRO A 108 -16.17 35.06 -34.08
C PRO A 108 -16.33 36.59 -34.15
N HIS A 109 -15.21 37.30 -34.05
CA HIS A 109 -15.13 38.73 -34.30
C HIS A 109 -15.67 38.96 -35.72
N VAL A 110 -16.90 39.45 -35.83
CA VAL A 110 -17.42 40.00 -37.08
C VAL A 110 -16.74 41.36 -37.25
N GLU A 111 -15.71 41.41 -38.09
CA GLU A 111 -15.14 42.68 -38.54
C GLU A 111 -16.22 43.46 -39.30
N PRO A 112 -16.48 44.74 -38.95
CA PRO A 112 -17.31 45.59 -39.77
C PRO A 112 -16.54 45.90 -41.06
N GLN A 113 -16.97 45.33 -42.17
CA GLN A 113 -16.56 45.73 -43.51
C GLN A 113 -16.99 47.20 -43.72
N LEU A 114 -16.08 48.12 -43.46
CA LEU A 114 -16.14 49.52 -43.90
C LEU A 114 -15.85 49.54 -45.40
N GLU A 115 -16.85 49.23 -46.23
CA GLU A 115 -16.78 49.47 -47.66
C GLU A 115 -17.02 50.96 -47.92
N GLY A 116 -15.93 51.73 -47.95
CA GLY A 116 -15.91 53.03 -48.58
C GLY A 116 -15.62 52.90 -50.07
N ARG A 117 -16.59 53.25 -50.94
CA ARG A 117 -16.37 53.86 -52.27
C ARG A 117 -17.72 54.32 -52.84
N LYS A 118 -18.00 55.63 -52.89
CA LYS A 118 -17.59 56.64 -53.89
C LYS A 118 -18.64 56.82 -55.00
N SER A 119 -18.99 58.11 -55.16
CA SER A 119 -19.60 58.80 -56.30
C SER A 119 -21.11 58.78 -56.45
#